data_AF-A0A2H3D4X0-F1
#
_entry.id   AF-A0A2H3D4X0-F1
#
_cell.length_a   1.000
_cell.length_b   1.000
_cell.length_c   1.000
_cell.angle_alpha   90.00
_cell.angle_beta   90.00
_cell.angle_gamma   90.00
#
_symmetry.space_group_name_H-M   'P 1'
#
loop_
_entity.id
_entity.type
_entity.pdbx_description
1 polymer ?
#
loop_
_entity_poly.entity_id
_entity_poly.type
_entity_poly.pdbx_seq_one_letter_code
_entity_poly.pdbx_strand_id
1 'polypeptide(L)' 'STNPSSPTISHWNTDTGMSRHMTPHCHWFHMYSLHVIPIRLADNTVIHSAGVGSVVFKPEIEGEVSDEVELHDVLHVPEL' A
#
# COMPACT_ATOMS: atom_id res chain seq x y z
N SER A 1 -19.62 23.05 7.44
CA SER A 1 -18.95 22.13 8.36
C SER A 1 -19.27 20.73 7.88
N THR A 2 -18.36 20.10 7.14
CA THR A 2 -18.51 18.71 6.69
C THR A 2 -17.11 18.11 6.60
N ASN A 3 -16.91 17.02 7.35
CA ASN A 3 -15.64 16.31 7.59
C ASN A 3 -14.92 15.88 6.30
N PRO A 4 -13.61 16.16 6.13
CA PRO A 4 -12.79 15.56 5.09
C PRO A 4 -12.08 14.33 5.65
N SER A 5 -12.80 13.22 5.82
CA SER A 5 -12.20 11.98 6.29
C SER A 5 -12.80 10.78 5.58
N SER A 6 -12.61 10.72 4.25
CA SER A 6 -12.63 9.46 3.53
C SER A 6 -11.34 9.40 2.71
N PRO A 7 -10.35 8.54 3.07
CA PRO A 7 -9.20 8.31 2.22
C PRO A 7 -9.69 7.59 0.97
N THR A 8 -9.76 8.37 -0.11
CA THR A 8 -10.24 7.98 -1.43
C THR A 8 -9.49 6.76 -1.95
N ILE A 9 -10.26 5.85 -2.55
CA ILE A 9 -9.84 4.58 -3.16
C ILE A 9 -8.90 4.72 -4.38
N SER A 10 -8.34 5.92 -4.58
CA SER A 10 -7.59 6.35 -5.76
C SER A 10 -6.07 6.11 -5.68
N HIS A 11 -5.58 5.34 -4.72
CA HIS A 11 -4.13 5.15 -4.49
C HIS A 11 -3.59 3.76 -4.81
N TRP A 12 -4.43 2.81 -5.24
CA TRP A 12 -3.97 1.47 -5.61
C TRP A 12 -4.07 1.22 -7.12
N ASN A 13 -2.94 0.94 -7.75
CA ASN A 13 -2.88 0.34 -9.09
C ASN A 13 -2.69 -1.17 -8.93
N THR A 14 -3.59 -1.96 -9.52
CA THR A 14 -3.47 -3.42 -9.55
C THR A 14 -2.53 -3.82 -10.69
N ASP A 15 -1.33 -4.29 -10.37
CA ASP A 15 -0.36 -4.84 -11.31
C ASP A 15 -0.29 -6.37 -11.14
N THR A 16 -0.72 -7.12 -12.14
CA THR A 16 -0.74 -8.60 -12.11
C THR A 16 0.64 -9.24 -12.25
N GLY A 17 1.67 -8.45 -12.61
CA GLY A 17 3.05 -8.92 -12.76
C GLY A 17 3.90 -8.85 -11.49
N MET A 18 3.32 -8.36 -10.39
CA MET A 18 4.09 -7.90 -9.24
C MET A 18 3.98 -8.91 -8.07
N SER A 19 5.13 -9.32 -7.51
CA SER A 19 5.19 -10.38 -6.48
C SER A 19 4.93 -9.94 -5.03
N ARG A 20 4.91 -8.64 -4.74
CA ARG A 20 4.75 -8.05 -3.39
C ARG A 20 4.12 -6.64 -3.37
N HIS A 21 2.94 -6.48 -2.79
CA HIS A 21 2.27 -5.17 -2.65
C HIS A 21 3.20 -4.08 -2.10
N MET A 22 3.08 -2.85 -2.59
CA MET A 22 3.90 -1.71 -2.14
C MET A 22 3.03 -0.48 -1.89
N THR A 23 3.38 0.35 -0.91
CA THR A 23 2.71 1.63 -0.62
C THR A 23 3.67 2.65 -0.01
N PRO A 24 3.53 3.96 -0.30
CA PRO A 24 4.29 5.01 0.40
C PRO A 24 3.69 5.36 1.78
N HIS A 25 2.51 4.83 2.12
CA HIS A 25 1.76 5.24 3.31
C HIS A 25 2.08 4.37 4.53
N CYS A 26 3.09 4.76 5.32
CA CYS A 26 3.45 4.08 6.58
C CYS A 26 2.30 3.96 7.58
N HIS A 27 1.38 4.92 7.61
CA HIS A 27 0.29 4.95 8.61
C HIS A 27 -0.84 3.96 8.30
N TRP A 28 -0.80 3.28 7.15
CA TRP A 28 -1.77 2.23 6.80
C TRP A 28 -1.43 0.88 7.44
N PHE A 29 -0.21 0.75 7.98
CA PHE A 29 0.25 -0.49 8.58
C PHE A 29 -0.28 -0.64 10.01
N HIS A 30 -0.94 -1.76 10.28
CA HIS A 30 -1.30 -2.14 11.66
C HIS A 30 -0.19 -2.99 12.31
N MET A 31 0.53 -3.77 11.51
CA MET A 31 1.74 -4.48 11.90
C MET A 31 2.89 -3.99 11.03
N TYR A 32 4.04 -3.67 11.62
CA TYR A 32 5.17 -3.08 10.89
C TYR A 32 6.51 -3.58 11.42
N SER A 33 7.40 -3.94 10.50
CA SER A 33 8.77 -4.36 10.80
C SER A 33 9.75 -3.61 9.90
N LEU A 34 10.91 -3.22 10.44
CA LEU A 34 12.00 -2.68 9.64
C LEU A 34 12.47 -3.76 8.65
N HIS A 35 12.45 -3.45 7.37
CA HIS A 35 12.79 -4.36 6.28
C HIS A 35 13.20 -3.55 5.06
N VAL A 36 14.50 -3.46 4.83
CA VAL A 36 15.08 -2.63 3.78
C VAL A 36 15.63 -3.54 2.70
N ILE A 37 14.99 -3.50 1.53
CA ILE A 37 15.44 -4.20 0.32
C ILE A 37 15.47 -3.25 -0.87
N PRO A 38 16.41 -3.44 -1.81
CA PRO A 38 16.43 -2.66 -3.05
C PRO A 38 15.31 -3.12 -3.98
N ILE A 39 14.66 -2.16 -4.63
CA ILE A 39 13.57 -2.35 -5.59
C ILE A 39 13.99 -1.65 -6.89
N ARG A 40 14.13 -2.42 -7.97
CA ARG A 40 14.50 -1.89 -9.28
C ARG A 40 13.25 -1.51 -10.05
N LEU A 41 13.14 -0.23 -10.42
CA LEU A 41 12.05 0.29 -11.25
C LEU A 41 12.31 0.02 -12.74
N ALA A 42 11.27 0.25 -13.56
CA ALA A 42 11.31 0.04 -15.01
C ALA A 42 12.32 0.96 -15.74
N ASP A 43 12.63 2.13 -15.17
CA ASP A 43 13.63 3.07 -15.67
C ASP A 43 15.07 2.75 -15.22
N ASN A 44 15.27 1.55 -14.65
CA ASN A 44 16.51 1.05 -14.08
C ASN A 44 17.01 1.77 -12.82
N THR A 45 16.26 2.72 -12.27
CA THR A 45 16.55 3.29 -10.95
C THR A 45 16.30 2.25 -9.85
N VAL A 46 16.90 2.48 -8.69
CA VAL A 46 16.75 1.62 -7.51
C VAL A 46 16.27 2.49 -6.35
N ILE A 47 15.08 2.17 -5.86
CA ILE A 47 14.50 2.73 -4.62
C ILE A 47 14.56 1.66 -3.53
N HIS A 48 14.28 2.03 -2.27
CA HIS A 48 14.33 1.08 -1.16
C HIS A 48 13.03 1.01 -0.37
N SER A 49 12.67 -0.18 0.10
CA SER A 49 11.68 -0.28 1.16
C SER A 49 12.25 0.26 2.48
N ALA A 50 11.40 0.86 3.29
CA ALA A 50 11.69 1.18 4.68
C ALA A 50 11.23 0.07 5.64
N GLY A 51 10.20 -0.69 5.25
CA GLY A 51 9.71 -1.81 6.04
C GLY A 51 8.71 -2.68 5.31
N VAL A 52 8.18 -3.65 6.05
CA VAL A 52 7.17 -4.60 5.59
C VAL A 52 6.12 -4.81 6.68
N GLY A 53 4.90 -5.11 6.27
CA GLY A 53 3.84 -5.40 7.22
C GLY A 53 2.49 -5.66 6.58
N SER A 54 1.45 -5.61 7.41
CA SER A 54 0.07 -5.80 6.97
C SER A 54 -0.68 -4.48 6.92
N VAL A 55 -1.46 -4.32 5.85
CA VAL A 55 -2.32 -3.15 5.62
C VAL A 55 -3.76 -3.60 5.51
N VAL A 56 -4.64 -2.93 6.25
CA VAL A 56 -6.06 -3.23 6.26
C VAL A 56 -6.84 -2.07 5.64
N PHE A 57 -7.72 -2.37 4.69
CA PHE A 57 -8.56 -1.38 4.04
C PHE A 57 -9.95 -1.94 3.71
N LYS A 58 -10.91 -1.05 3.48
CA LYS A 58 -12.26 -1.41 3.04
C LYS A 58 -12.43 -1.00 1.58
N PRO A 59 -12.45 -1.94 0.64
CA PRO A 59 -12.74 -1.62 -0.74
C PRO A 59 -14.19 -1.15 -0.88
N GLU A 60 -14.39 -0.15 -1.72
CA GLU A 60 -15.70 0.24 -2.23
C GLU A 60 -15.85 -0.41 -3.62
N ILE A 61 -16.84 -1.27 -3.77
CA ILE A 61 -17.12 -2.01 -5.01
C ILE A 61 -18.48 -1.54 -5.49
N GLU A 62 -18.52 -0.90 -6.66
CA GLU A 62 -19.75 -0.37 -7.26
C GLU A 62 -20.54 0.62 -6.37
N GLY A 63 -19.84 1.35 -5.48
CA GLY A 63 -20.46 2.31 -4.56
C GLY A 63 -20.86 1.72 -3.21
N GLU A 64 -20.72 0.41 -3.03
CA GLU A 64 -20.99 -0.28 -1.77
C GLU A 64 -19.68 -0.58 -1.04
N VAL A 65 -19.65 -0.28 0.26
CA VAL A 65 -18.50 -0.61 1.11
C VAL A 65 -18.51 -2.11 1.37
N SER A 66 -17.47 -2.80 0.90
CA SER A 66 -17.28 -4.23 1.11
C SER A 66 -16.60 -4.54 2.44
N ASP A 67 -16.47 -5.84 2.74
CA ASP A 67 -15.76 -6.31 3.92
C ASP A 67 -14.31 -5.83 3.96
N GLU A 68 -13.78 -5.76 5.18
CA GLU A 68 -12.41 -5.37 5.44
C GLU A 68 -11.43 -6.40 4.87
N VAL A 69 -10.46 -5.94 4.08
CA VAL A 69 -9.45 -6.77 3.43
C VAL A 69 -8.09 -6.45 4.03
N GLU A 70 -7.37 -7.50 4.44
CA GLU A 70 -5.99 -7.40 4.91
C GLU A 70 -5.02 -7.91 3.86
N LEU A 71 -4.14 -7.01 3.39
CA LEU A 71 -2.99 -7.36 2.57
C LEU A 71 -1.80 -7.63 3.49
N HIS A 72 -1.17 -8.78 3.29
CA HIS A 72 0.03 -9.19 3.98
C HIS A 72 1.26 -8.90 3.12
N ASP A 73 2.43 -8.89 3.75
CA ASP A 73 3.74 -8.72 3.10
C ASP A 73 3.84 -7.44 2.22
N VAL A 74 3.15 -6.37 2.62
CA VAL A 74 3.17 -5.09 1.93
C VAL A 74 4.47 -4.36 2.25
N LEU A 75 5.23 -3.98 1.24
CA LEU A 75 6.42 -3.15 1.40
C LEU A 75 6.01 -1.68 1.57
N HIS A 76 6.49 -1.07 2.65
CA HIS A 76 6.48 0.38 2.76
C HIS A 76 7.66 0.95 1.97
N VAL A 77 7.38 1.72 0.93
CA VAL A 77 8.38 2.31 0.04
C VAL A 77 8.13 3.83 -0.02
N PRO A 78 8.82 4.63 0.80
CA PRO A 78 8.54 6.07 0.92
C PRO A 78 8.74 6.89 -0.36
N GLU A 79 9.47 6.34 -1.33
CA GLU A 79 9.84 6.99 -2.59
C GLU A 79 8.84 6.70 -3.74
N LEU A 80 7.74 5.97 -3.47
CA LEU A 80 6.64 5.73 -4.42
C LEU A 80 5.67 6.90 -4.56
#